data_AF-A0AAV9NPL9-F1
#
_entry.id   AF-A0AAV9NPL9-F1
#
_cell.length_a   1.000
_cell.length_b   1.000
_cell.length_c   1.000
_cell.angle_alpha   90.00
_cell.angle_beta   90.00
_cell.angle_gamma   90.00
#
_symmetry.space_group_name_H-M   'P 1'
#
loop_
_entity.id
_entity.type
_entity.pdbx_description
1 polymer ?
#
loop_
_entity_poly.entity_id
_entity_poly.type
_entity_poly.pdbx_seq_one_letter_code
_entity_poly.pdbx_strand_id
1 'polypeptide(L)'
;MPFPSKKRKSSNQTHDDSDIDDAPAKRGKASSGTSFKPSSQPLVDSDGNPYWEISKARRVTLSDFKGRQLIGIREYYQKDDEWLPGKKGISMSLEQYSALMDILPQIENALKDRGEDVSRPKYGKQQTPDVQDDQDDHEDEDQSLLKKSNIEATSDEDE
;
A
#
# COMPACT_ATOMS: atom_id res chain seq x y z
N MET A 1 1.36 0.95 58.10
CA MET A 1 2.81 1.17 57.87
C MET A 1 3.03 1.36 56.37
N PRO A 2 3.56 2.51 55.91
CA PRO A 2 3.72 2.77 54.47
C PRO A 2 5.02 2.14 53.94
N PHE A 3 4.95 1.43 52.82
CA PHE A 3 6.12 0.84 52.16
C PHE A 3 6.86 1.89 51.32
N PRO A 4 8.20 2.03 51.44
CA PRO A 4 8.96 3.01 50.68
C PRO A 4 9.15 2.58 49.22
N SER A 5 8.69 3.43 48.29
CA SER A 5 8.88 3.33 46.85
C SER A 5 10.36 3.48 46.46
N LYS A 6 10.96 2.44 45.88
CA LYS A 6 12.34 2.50 45.37
C LYS A 6 12.33 2.82 43.86
N LYS A 7 12.57 4.09 43.53
CA LYS A 7 12.88 4.55 42.16
C LYS A 7 14.11 3.78 41.65
N ARG A 8 13.99 3.07 40.53
CA ARG A 8 15.15 2.53 39.79
C ARG A 8 15.60 3.54 38.75
N LYS A 9 16.82 4.04 38.95
CA LYS A 9 17.58 4.94 38.08
C LYS A 9 18.03 4.18 36.83
N SER A 10 17.94 4.86 35.69
CA SER A 10 18.44 4.43 34.37
C SER A 10 19.95 4.18 34.38
N SER A 11 20.38 3.05 33.82
CA SER A 11 21.76 2.83 33.39
C SER A 11 21.76 2.60 31.88
N ASN A 12 22.16 3.64 31.17
CA ASN A 12 22.61 3.57 29.79
C ASN A 12 23.92 2.77 29.79
N GLN A 13 23.96 1.62 29.10
CA GLN A 13 25.20 0.87 28.91
C GLN A 13 25.31 0.48 27.44
N THR A 14 26.12 1.26 26.74
CA THR A 14 26.65 1.00 25.41
C THR A 14 27.85 0.07 25.52
N HIS A 15 27.86 -1.01 24.74
CA HIS A 15 29.03 -1.82 24.35
C HIS A 15 28.60 -2.52 23.05
N ASP A 16 28.96 -2.02 21.87
CA ASP A 16 30.27 -2.10 21.20
C ASP A 16 30.66 -3.54 20.83
N ASP A 17 30.37 -3.82 19.55
CA ASP A 17 31.12 -4.59 18.56
C ASP A 17 31.58 -6.03 18.88
N SER A 18 30.92 -6.99 18.22
CA SER A 18 31.57 -8.24 17.84
C SER A 18 31.02 -8.71 16.49
N ASP A 19 31.73 -8.30 15.44
CA ASP A 19 31.72 -8.85 14.09
C ASP A 19 32.09 -10.36 14.14
N ILE A 20 31.21 -11.23 13.66
CA ILE A 20 31.53 -12.61 13.29
C ILE A 20 30.87 -12.87 11.93
N ASP A 21 31.71 -12.79 10.89
CA ASP A 21 31.50 -13.33 9.55
C ASP A 21 31.85 -14.83 9.57
N ASP A 22 30.91 -15.71 9.21
CA ASP A 22 31.21 -16.82 8.29
C ASP A 22 29.92 -17.36 7.64
N ALA A 23 29.93 -17.44 6.31
CA ALA A 23 28.82 -17.85 5.44
C ALA A 23 29.11 -19.25 4.85
N PRO A 24 28.17 -19.98 4.19
CA PRO A 24 27.60 -19.51 2.93
C PRO A 24 26.16 -19.98 2.64
N ALA A 25 25.23 -19.04 2.54
CA ALA A 25 24.13 -19.12 1.58
C ALA A 25 23.76 -17.70 1.17
N LYS A 26 23.89 -17.38 -0.11
CA LYS A 26 23.77 -16.04 -0.71
C LYS A 26 22.52 -15.27 -0.21
N ARG A 27 22.67 -14.48 0.86
CA ARG A 27 21.82 -13.34 1.17
C ARG A 27 22.75 -12.14 1.26
N GLY A 28 22.53 -11.18 0.36
CA GLY A 28 23.36 -10.00 0.24
C GLY A 28 23.51 -9.32 1.60
N LYS A 29 24.75 -9.21 2.05
CA LYS A 29 25.17 -8.41 3.21
C LYS A 29 24.92 -6.94 2.84
N ALA A 30 23.72 -6.44 3.16
CA ALA A 30 23.41 -5.03 2.97
C ALA A 30 24.03 -4.27 4.15
N SER A 31 25.15 -3.63 3.84
CA SER A 31 25.72 -2.52 4.59
C SER A 31 24.63 -1.55 5.07
N SER A 32 24.79 -1.11 6.32
CA SER A 32 24.02 -0.03 6.94
C SER A 32 24.09 1.21 6.06
N GLY A 33 23.10 1.41 5.19
CA GLY A 33 23.08 2.50 4.21
C GLY A 33 22.27 2.22 2.94
N THR A 34 21.89 0.97 2.66
CA THR A 34 21.08 0.66 1.47
C THR A 34 19.60 0.67 1.83
N SER A 35 18.83 1.62 1.26
CA SER A 35 17.37 1.66 1.38
C SER A 35 16.77 0.29 1.02
N PHE A 36 15.91 -0.25 1.90
CA PHE A 36 15.25 -1.53 1.70
C PHE A 36 14.50 -1.53 0.35
N LYS A 37 14.78 -2.52 -0.50
CA LYS A 37 14.08 -2.70 -1.78
C LYS A 37 13.19 -3.93 -1.67
N PRO A 38 11.85 -3.79 -1.76
CA PRO A 38 10.95 -4.94 -1.73
C PRO A 38 11.17 -5.83 -2.96
N SER A 39 11.00 -7.14 -2.79
CA SER A 39 10.94 -8.07 -3.92
C SER A 39 9.58 -7.95 -4.62
N SER A 40 9.58 -7.93 -5.95
CA SER A 40 8.32 -7.92 -6.72
C SER A 40 7.57 -9.26 -6.68
N GLN A 41 8.28 -10.36 -6.39
CA GLN A 41 7.71 -11.70 -6.33
C GLN A 41 7.33 -12.07 -4.89
N PRO A 42 6.22 -12.80 -4.68
CA PRO A 42 5.84 -13.31 -3.37
C PRO A 42 6.83 -14.39 -2.92
N LEU A 43 7.16 -14.38 -1.63
CA LEU A 43 7.84 -15.47 -0.93
C LEU A 43 6.77 -16.34 -0.24
N VAL A 44 7.15 -17.52 0.23
CA VAL A 44 6.25 -18.45 0.94
C VAL A 44 6.79 -18.69 2.34
N ASP A 45 5.93 -18.58 3.36
CA ASP A 45 6.30 -18.82 4.75
C ASP A 45 6.24 -20.31 5.13
N SER A 46 6.56 -20.62 6.40
CA SER A 46 6.51 -21.99 6.94
C SER A 46 5.13 -22.63 6.89
N ASP A 47 4.08 -21.81 6.87
CA ASP A 47 2.68 -22.23 6.86
C ASP A 47 2.13 -22.36 5.42
N GLY A 48 2.97 -22.12 4.40
CA GLY A 48 2.59 -22.18 2.99
C GLY A 48 1.90 -20.92 2.47
N ASN A 49 1.86 -19.84 3.25
CA ASN A 49 1.19 -18.60 2.88
C ASN A 49 2.12 -17.68 2.06
N PRO A 50 1.61 -17.04 1.00
CA PRO A 50 2.39 -16.05 0.25
C PRO A 50 2.57 -14.76 1.06
N TYR A 51 3.78 -14.19 1.03
CA TYR A 51 4.10 -12.92 1.69
C TYR A 51 5.08 -12.05 0.88
N TRP A 52 5.06 -10.74 1.16
CA TRP A 52 6.05 -9.77 0.68
C TRP A 52 6.70 -9.05 1.85
N GLU A 53 7.98 -8.75 1.70
CA GLU A 53 8.73 -7.98 2.69
C GLU A 53 8.58 -6.48 2.39
N ILE A 54 8.15 -5.71 3.39
CA ILE A 54 8.04 -4.23 3.32
C ILE A 54 9.11 -3.52 4.16
N SER A 55 9.83 -4.28 4.98
CA SER A 55 11.07 -3.87 5.64
C SER A 55 11.85 -5.14 6.05
N LYS A 56 13.07 -4.98 6.56
CA LYS A 56 13.89 -6.11 7.07
C LYS A 56 13.15 -7.03 8.04
N ALA A 57 12.20 -6.50 8.82
CA ALA A 57 11.48 -7.23 9.85
C ALA A 57 9.96 -7.09 9.77
N ARG A 58 9.40 -6.66 8.62
CA ARG A 58 7.94 -6.54 8.45
C ARG A 58 7.48 -7.14 7.13
N ARG A 59 6.39 -7.88 7.20
CA ARG A 59 5.81 -8.62 6.07
C ARG A 59 4.34 -8.27 5.89
N VAL A 60 3.92 -8.33 4.64
CA VAL A 60 2.51 -8.41 4.24
C VAL A 60 2.25 -9.87 3.83
N THR A 61 1.30 -10.55 4.45
CA THR A 61 1.01 -11.98 4.22
C THR A 61 -0.45 -12.15 3.85
N LEU A 62 -0.78 -13.00 2.86
CA LEU A 62 -2.15 -13.50 2.70
C LEU A 62 -2.27 -14.84 3.40
N SER A 63 -3.16 -14.93 4.37
CA SER A 63 -3.41 -16.15 5.13
C SER A 63 -4.89 -16.51 5.09
N ASP A 64 -5.21 -17.80 5.15
CA ASP A 64 -6.59 -18.27 5.24
C ASP A 64 -6.91 -18.74 6.65
N PHE A 65 -7.95 -18.16 7.26
CA PHE A 65 -8.44 -18.58 8.57
C PHE A 65 -9.92 -18.89 8.51
N LYS A 66 -10.28 -20.15 8.79
CA LYS A 66 -11.67 -20.64 8.76
C LYS A 66 -12.39 -20.32 7.44
N GLY A 67 -11.69 -20.51 6.32
CA GLY A 67 -12.23 -20.25 4.98
C GLY A 67 -12.38 -18.76 4.63
N ARG A 68 -11.78 -17.86 5.42
CA ARG A 68 -11.73 -16.43 5.12
C ARG A 68 -10.30 -16.00 4.85
N GLN A 69 -10.12 -15.33 3.72
CA GLN A 69 -8.83 -14.74 3.36
C GLN A 69 -8.58 -13.47 4.17
N LEU A 70 -7.39 -13.39 4.75
CA LEU A 70 -6.93 -12.29 5.59
C LEU A 70 -5.63 -11.73 5.05
N ILE A 71 -5.52 -10.41 5.02
CA ILE A 71 -4.31 -9.68 4.66
C ILE A 71 -3.67 -9.20 5.96
N GLY A 72 -2.53 -9.79 6.33
CA GLY A 72 -1.78 -9.44 7.53
C GLY A 72 -0.62 -8.50 7.24
N ILE A 73 -0.50 -7.41 8.00
CA ILE A 73 0.72 -6.60 8.05
C ILE A 73 1.34 -6.76 9.44
N ARG A 74 2.49 -7.42 9.55
CA ARG A 74 3.07 -7.84 10.83
C ARG A 74 4.57 -7.68 10.91
N GLU A 75 5.05 -7.29 12.09
CA GLU A 75 6.47 -7.29 12.47
C GLU A 75 6.89 -8.69 12.91
N TYR A 76 8.01 -9.19 12.39
CA TYR A 76 8.60 -10.47 12.73
C TYR A 76 9.90 -10.26 13.51
N TYR A 77 10.24 -11.22 14.35
CA TYR A 77 11.51 -11.24 15.06
C TYR A 77 12.22 -12.56 14.77
N GLN A 78 13.54 -12.56 14.88
CA GLN A 78 14.34 -13.76 14.70
C GLN A 78 14.62 -14.40 16.05
N LYS A 79 14.39 -15.71 16.16
CA LYS A 79 14.74 -16.51 17.33
C LYS A 79 15.25 -17.86 16.82
N ASP A 80 16.43 -18.28 17.26
CA ASP A 80 17.04 -19.55 16.84
C ASP A 80 17.12 -19.69 15.31
N ASP A 81 17.52 -18.61 14.64
CA ASP A 81 17.55 -18.44 13.18
C ASP A 81 16.21 -18.54 12.43
N GLU A 82 15.09 -18.69 13.15
CA GLU A 82 13.73 -18.73 12.61
C GLU A 82 13.03 -17.37 12.71
N TRP A 83 12.29 -17.00 11.67
CA TRP A 83 11.47 -15.78 11.66
C TRP A 83 10.07 -16.05 12.20
N LEU A 84 9.79 -15.53 13.39
CA LEU A 84 8.52 -15.72 14.08
C LEU A 84 7.66 -14.44 14.07
N PRO A 85 6.33 -14.57 13.96
CA PRO A 85 5.43 -13.42 14.01
C PRO A 85 5.47 -12.76 15.39
N GLY A 86 5.74 -11.46 15.43
CA GLY A 86 5.73 -10.65 16.64
C GLY A 86 4.33 -10.18 17.03
N LYS A 87 4.21 -9.48 18.16
CA LYS A 87 2.92 -8.95 18.67
C LYS A 87 2.40 -7.75 17.88
N LYS A 88 3.29 -6.99 17.23
CA LYS A 88 2.92 -5.78 16.48
C LYS A 88 2.45 -6.16 15.07
N GLY A 89 1.19 -5.88 14.78
CA GLY A 89 0.61 -6.10 13.46
C GLY A 89 -0.92 -6.15 13.52
N ILE A 90 -1.53 -6.15 12.34
CA ILE A 90 -2.97 -6.28 12.15
C ILE A 90 -3.23 -7.31 11.06
N SER A 91 -4.29 -8.10 11.22
CA SER A 91 -4.86 -8.93 10.16
C SER A 91 -6.18 -8.31 9.75
N MET A 92 -6.30 -7.95 8.49
CA MET A 92 -7.47 -7.29 7.91
C MET A 92 -8.28 -8.29 7.10
N SER A 93 -9.61 -8.14 7.10
CA SER A 93 -10.47 -8.82 6.14
C SER A 93 -10.32 -8.22 4.74
N LEU A 94 -10.84 -8.91 3.72
CA LEU A 94 -10.93 -8.36 2.35
C LEU A 94 -11.68 -7.02 2.31
N GLU A 95 -12.76 -6.88 3.08
CA GLU A 95 -13.56 -5.65 3.18
C GLU A 95 -12.78 -4.47 3.78
N GLN A 96 -11.99 -4.73 4.84
CA GLN A 96 -11.14 -3.70 5.42
C GLN A 96 -10.00 -3.32 4.47
N TYR A 97 -9.48 -4.29 3.73
CA TYR A 97 -8.44 -4.04 2.74
C TYR A 97 -8.96 -3.23 1.53
N SER A 98 -10.17 -3.52 1.04
CA SER A 98 -10.79 -2.71 -0.02
C SER A 98 -11.05 -1.28 0.45
N ALA A 99 -11.62 -1.11 1.64
CA ALA A 99 -11.84 0.21 2.23
C ALA A 99 -10.52 1.00 2.39
N LEU A 100 -9.42 0.32 2.74
CA LEU A 100 -8.09 0.94 2.78
C LEU A 100 -7.67 1.44 1.39
N MET A 101 -7.85 0.65 0.34
CA MET A 101 -7.51 1.02 -1.04
C MET A 101 -8.30 2.24 -1.52
N ASP A 102 -9.58 2.33 -1.15
CA ASP A 102 -10.46 3.44 -1.53
C ASP A 102 -10.02 4.77 -0.91
N ILE A 103 -9.52 4.75 0.33
CA ILE A 103 -9.05 5.95 1.04
C ILE A 103 -7.59 6.31 0.73
N LEU A 104 -6.83 5.46 0.05
CA LEU A 104 -5.42 5.73 -0.29
C LEU A 104 -5.20 7.09 -0.99
N PRO A 105 -6.03 7.55 -1.96
CA PRO A 105 -5.83 8.87 -2.57
C PRO A 105 -5.94 10.02 -1.55
N GLN A 106 -6.84 9.88 -0.57
CA GLN A 106 -7.00 10.87 0.50
C GLN A 106 -5.80 10.87 1.44
N ILE A 107 -5.27 9.68 1.77
CA ILE A 107 -4.04 9.53 2.55
C ILE A 107 -2.85 10.16 1.81
N GLU A 108 -2.71 9.90 0.50
CA GLU A 108 -1.65 10.47 -0.33
C GLU A 108 -1.69 12.01 -0.33
N ASN A 109 -2.87 12.62 -0.46
CA ASN A 109 -3.03 14.07 -0.37
C ASN A 109 -2.65 14.60 1.02
N ALA A 110 -3.12 13.94 2.08
CA ALA A 110 -2.77 14.33 3.46
C ALA A 110 -1.27 14.18 3.77
N LEU A 111 -0.56 13.26 3.11
CA LEU A 111 0.90 13.11 3.21
C LEU A 111 1.62 14.22 2.43
N LYS A 112 1.14 14.59 1.24
CA LYS A 112 1.68 15.71 0.46
C LYS A 112 1.60 17.04 1.20
N ASP A 113 0.48 17.28 1.89
CA ASP A 113 0.30 18.47 2.73
C ASP A 113 1.31 18.52 3.89
N ARG A 114 1.84 17.37 4.32
CA ARG A 114 2.88 17.23 5.34
C ARG A 114 4.31 17.26 4.76
N GLY A 115 4.45 17.41 3.45
CA GLY A 115 5.73 17.43 2.75
C GLY A 115 6.28 16.05 2.38
N GLU A 116 5.49 14.99 2.49
CA GLU A 116 5.86 13.64 2.06
C GLU A 116 5.22 13.32 0.70
N ASP A 117 6.04 13.05 -0.32
CA ASP A 117 5.54 12.63 -1.64
C ASP A 117 5.66 11.11 -1.81
N VAL A 118 4.51 10.46 -1.98
CA VAL A 118 4.42 9.02 -2.26
C VAL A 118 3.86 8.83 -3.65
N SER A 119 4.72 8.41 -4.58
CA SER A 119 4.30 8.12 -5.96
C SER A 119 3.50 6.82 -6.02
N ARG A 120 2.21 6.91 -6.40
CA ARG A 120 1.37 5.74 -6.64
C ARG A 120 1.87 4.96 -7.88
N PRO A 121 2.16 3.64 -7.75
CA PRO A 121 2.47 2.81 -8.90
C PRO A 121 1.29 2.71 -9.87
N LYS A 122 1.56 2.76 -11.18
CA LYS A 122 0.54 2.50 -12.21
C LYS A 122 0.41 0.98 -12.38
N TYR A 123 -0.64 0.40 -11.81
CA TYR A 123 -1.00 -0.99 -12.09
C TYR A 123 -1.45 -1.07 -13.55
N GLY A 124 -0.74 -1.86 -14.37
CA GLY A 124 -1.13 -2.09 -15.76
C GLY A 124 -2.52 -2.71 -15.80
N LYS A 125 -3.43 -2.17 -16.62
CA LYS A 125 -4.80 -2.67 -16.78
C LYS A 125 -4.78 -4.13 -17.27
N GLN A 126 -4.92 -5.08 -16.35
CA GLN A 126 -5.54 -6.36 -16.64
C GLN A 126 -6.97 -6.29 -16.08
N GLN A 127 -7.90 -6.25 -17.03
CA GLN A 127 -9.36 -6.16 -16.94
C GLN A 127 -9.98 -6.50 -15.58
N THR A 128 -10.59 -5.50 -14.94
CA THR A 128 -11.70 -5.69 -14.00
C THR A 128 -12.98 -5.91 -14.81
N PRO A 129 -13.81 -6.93 -14.53
CA PRO A 129 -15.18 -6.96 -15.04
C PRO A 129 -15.99 -5.87 -14.32
N ASP A 130 -16.86 -5.21 -15.07
CA ASP A 130 -17.72 -4.08 -14.72
C ASP A 130 -18.23 -4.06 -13.27
N VAL A 131 -17.98 -2.95 -12.58
CA VAL A 131 -18.96 -2.39 -11.65
C VAL A 131 -19.68 -1.31 -12.44
N GLN A 132 -20.89 -1.64 -12.90
CA GLN A 132 -21.87 -0.68 -13.37
C GLN A 132 -22.13 0.33 -12.25
N ASP A 133 -21.75 1.58 -12.47
CA ASP A 133 -22.29 2.71 -11.75
C ASP A 133 -23.41 3.27 -12.64
N ASP A 134 -24.61 2.71 -12.46
CA ASP A 134 -25.85 3.31 -12.94
C ASP A 134 -26.13 4.54 -12.06
N GLN A 135 -25.77 5.72 -12.55
CA GLN A 135 -26.40 6.97 -12.12
C GLN A 135 -27.24 7.50 -13.29
N ASP A 136 -28.51 7.09 -13.23
CA ASP A 136 -29.66 7.78 -13.80
C ASP A 136 -29.81 9.14 -13.09
N ASP A 137 -29.79 10.24 -13.85
CA ASP A 137 -30.54 11.46 -13.51
C ASP A 137 -30.88 12.20 -14.82
N HIS A 138 -32.15 12.03 -15.22
CA HIS A 138 -32.98 12.93 -16.04
C HIS A 138 -32.87 14.39 -15.52
N GLU A 139 -33.06 15.51 -16.22
CA GLU A 139 -33.84 15.91 -17.40
C GLU A 139 -33.46 17.40 -17.66
N ASP A 140 -33.58 17.89 -18.91
CA ASP A 140 -34.20 19.19 -19.24
C ASP A 140 -34.08 19.47 -20.75
N GLU A 141 -35.12 19.13 -21.49
CA GLU A 141 -35.43 19.71 -22.79
C GLU A 141 -36.40 20.89 -22.59
N ASP A 142 -36.01 22.12 -22.99
CA ASP A 142 -36.99 23.12 -23.41
C ASP A 142 -36.47 24.01 -24.55
N GLN A 143 -37.42 24.46 -25.34
CA GLN A 143 -37.38 24.82 -26.75
C GLN A 143 -36.85 26.23 -27.03
N SER A 144 -36.20 26.42 -28.18
CA SER A 144 -36.25 27.71 -28.89
C SER A 144 -36.18 27.54 -30.42
N LEU A 145 -37.33 27.31 -31.05
CA LEU A 145 -37.56 27.77 -32.41
C LEU A 145 -37.59 29.30 -32.41
N LEU A 146 -36.78 29.97 -33.25
CA LEU A 146 -37.10 31.26 -33.89
C LEU A 146 -35.97 31.72 -34.84
N LYS A 147 -36.30 31.70 -36.15
CA LYS A 147 -36.04 32.78 -37.14
C LYS A 147 -34.59 33.05 -37.62
N LYS A 148 -34.32 32.70 -38.90
CA LYS A 148 -34.17 33.61 -40.08
C LYS A 148 -33.05 33.19 -41.06
N SER A 149 -33.50 32.81 -42.26
CA SER A 149 -33.05 33.26 -43.58
C SER A 149 -31.62 33.81 -43.72
N ASN A 150 -30.79 33.15 -44.55
CA ASN A 150 -29.89 33.89 -45.42
C ASN A 150 -29.97 33.35 -46.84
N ILE A 151 -30.16 34.31 -47.74
CA ILE A 151 -30.59 34.20 -49.12
C ILE A 151 -29.40 34.16 -50.08
N GLU A 152 -29.69 33.55 -51.23
CA GLU A 152 -28.97 33.46 -52.50
C GLU A 152 -28.53 34.83 -53.08
N ALA A 153 -27.30 34.93 -53.62
CA ALA A 153 -26.88 35.96 -54.60
C ALA A 153 -25.39 35.83 -55.08
N THR A 154 -25.22 35.40 -56.34
CA THR A 154 -24.33 35.93 -57.43
C THR A 154 -22.80 36.11 -57.26
N SER A 155 -22.03 35.43 -58.12
CA SER A 155 -20.95 35.95 -59.02
C SER A 155 -20.31 34.73 -59.74
N ASP A 156 -20.51 34.46 -61.03
CA ASP A 156 -19.93 35.09 -62.24
C ASP A 156 -18.42 34.90 -62.35
N GLU A 157 -17.98 33.98 -63.23
CA GLU A 157 -16.76 34.05 -64.07
C GLU A 157 -16.77 32.87 -65.08
N ASP A 158 -17.19 33.17 -66.31
CA ASP A 158 -16.87 32.45 -67.55
C ASP A 158 -15.58 33.05 -68.11
N GLU A 159 -14.53 32.25 -68.29
CA GLU A 159 -13.67 32.25 -69.50
C GLU A 159 -12.95 30.90 -69.67
#